data_AF-A0A849QZV8-F1
#
_entry.id   AF-A0A849QZV8-F1
#
_cell.length_a   1.000
_cell.length_b   1.000
_cell.length_c   1.000
_cell.angle_alpha   90.00
_cell.angle_beta   90.00
_cell.angle_gamma   90.00
#
_symmetry.space_group_name_H-M   'P 1'
#
loop_
_entity.id
_entity.type
_entity.pdbx_description
1 polymer ?
#
loop_
_entity_poly.entity_id
_entity_poly.type
_entity_poly.pdbx_seq_one_letter_code
_entity_poly.pdbx_strand_id
1 'polypeptide(L)'
;MVLGNRKSIKIIPNWLFKRYIYIWIRFKDKSFNILDVKQEFKKTTHQSLNELVVSGWLLKDTNDSSASYRALSPQEIMEYIYFDSFILA
;
A
#
# COMPACT_ATOMS: atom_id res chain seq x y z
N MET A 1 -4.68 -16.90 -14.34
CA MET A 1 -4.57 -15.84 -13.30
C MET A 1 -3.47 -16.25 -12.35
N VAL A 2 -2.34 -15.54 -12.34
CA VAL A 2 -1.19 -15.89 -11.51
C VAL A 2 -1.52 -15.50 -10.07
N LEU A 3 -1.82 -16.50 -9.24
CA LEU A 3 -1.96 -16.38 -7.79
C LEU A 3 -0.56 -16.24 -7.17
N GLY A 4 0.10 -15.12 -7.47
CA GLY A 4 1.35 -14.75 -6.82
C GLY A 4 1.05 -14.39 -5.36
N ASN A 5 1.39 -15.29 -4.44
CA ASN A 5 1.59 -15.05 -3.01
C ASN A 5 0.62 -13.98 -2.41
N ARG A 6 -0.66 -14.35 -2.24
CA ARG A 6 -1.69 -13.45 -1.71
C ARG A 6 -1.32 -13.00 -0.28
N LYS A 7 -0.79 -11.79 -0.13
CA LYS A 7 -0.78 -11.11 1.16
C LYS A 7 -2.22 -10.70 1.47
N SER A 8 -2.74 -11.12 2.62
CA SER A 8 -4.07 -10.72 3.08
C SER A 8 -4.13 -9.20 3.27
N ILE A 9 -5.22 -8.58 2.84
CA ILE A 9 -5.41 -7.14 3.00
C ILE A 9 -6.08 -6.87 4.35
N LYS A 10 -5.47 -5.96 5.12
CA LYS A 10 -5.98 -5.56 6.43
C LYS A 10 -6.66 -4.20 6.35
N ILE A 11 -7.73 -4.04 7.10
CA ILE A 11 -8.38 -2.74 7.29
C ILE A 11 -7.42 -1.83 8.06
N ILE A 12 -7.22 -0.62 7.55
CA ILE A 12 -6.33 0.39 8.14
C ILE A 12 -7.12 1.48 8.87
N PRO A 13 -6.52 2.13 9.88
CA PRO A 13 -7.16 3.25 10.56
C PRO A 13 -7.27 4.49 9.66
N ASN A 14 -8.27 5.34 9.95
CA ASN A 14 -8.62 6.51 9.14
C ASN A 14 -7.45 7.48 8.89
N TRP A 15 -6.55 7.65 9.87
CA TRP A 15 -5.39 8.53 9.73
C TRP A 15 -4.37 8.01 8.70
N LEU A 16 -4.21 6.69 8.60
CA LEU A 16 -3.33 6.03 7.64
C LEU A 16 -3.98 6.01 6.25
N PHE A 17 -5.30 5.83 6.20
CA PHE A 17 -6.07 5.93 4.97
C PHE A 17 -5.89 7.29 4.26
N LYS A 18 -5.94 8.41 5.00
CA LYS A 18 -5.68 9.75 4.41
C LYS A 18 -4.31 9.85 3.73
N ARG A 19 -3.29 9.22 4.31
CA ARG A 19 -1.93 9.18 3.74
C ARG A 19 -1.86 8.28 2.52
N TYR A 20 -2.53 7.13 2.56
CA TYR A 20 -2.68 6.29 1.37
C TYR A 20 -3.36 7.05 0.23
N ILE A 21 -4.43 7.80 0.50
CA ILE A 21 -5.10 8.61 -0.53
C ILE A 21 -4.15 9.64 -1.15
N TYR A 22 -3.33 10.32 -0.33
CA TYR A 22 -2.28 11.20 -0.85
C TYR A 22 -1.33 10.47 -1.80
N ILE A 23 -0.83 9.29 -1.39
CA ILE A 23 0.06 8.46 -2.22
C ILE A 23 -0.65 8.08 -3.52
N TRP A 24 -1.87 7.56 -3.43
CA TRP A 24 -2.63 7.09 -4.58
C TRP A 24 -2.86 8.20 -5.61
N ILE A 25 -3.30 9.38 -5.18
CA ILE A 25 -3.53 10.52 -6.09
C ILE A 25 -2.24 10.91 -6.84
N ARG A 26 -1.09 10.86 -6.16
CA ARG A 26 0.21 11.31 -6.71
C ARG A 26 0.96 10.25 -7.50
N PHE A 27 0.77 8.98 -7.17
CA PHE A 27 1.60 7.86 -7.61
C PHE A 27 0.81 6.64 -8.08
N LYS A 28 -0.50 6.74 -8.35
CA LYS A 28 -1.30 5.61 -8.87
C LYS A 28 -0.73 4.94 -10.13
N ASP A 29 -0.10 5.73 -11.01
CA ASP A 29 0.38 5.26 -12.31
C ASP A 29 1.90 5.03 -12.34
N LYS A 30 2.61 5.18 -11.21
CA LYS A 30 4.07 5.06 -11.15
C LYS A 30 4.59 4.63 -9.78
N SER A 31 5.75 4.00 -9.76
CA SER A 31 6.46 3.72 -8.49
C SER A 31 6.97 5.01 -7.85
N PHE A 32 7.11 4.99 -6.53
CA PHE A 32 7.67 6.08 -5.74
C PHE A 32 8.65 5.55 -4.70
N ASN A 33 9.49 6.43 -4.14
CA ASN A 33 10.43 6.10 -3.08
C ASN A 33 10.08 6.86 -1.79
N ILE A 34 10.83 6.58 -0.73
CA ILE A 34 10.57 7.22 0.56
C ILE A 34 10.79 8.74 0.56
N LEU A 35 11.73 9.24 -0.25
CA LEU A 35 12.06 10.67 -0.33
C LEU A 35 10.90 11.47 -0.92
N ASP A 36 10.17 10.89 -1.87
CA ASP A 36 9.02 11.52 -2.54
C ASP A 36 7.89 11.89 -1.56
N VAL A 37 7.74 11.13 -0.47
CA VAL A 37 6.68 11.33 0.54
C VAL A 37 7.21 11.85 1.88
N LYS A 38 8.54 11.98 2.02
CA LYS A 38 9.18 12.35 3.30
C LYS A 38 8.78 13.74 3.78
N GLN A 39 8.60 14.68 2.87
CA GLN A 39 8.20 16.05 3.22
C GLN A 39 6.78 16.11 3.77
N GLU A 40 5.88 15.29 3.22
CA GLU A 40 4.47 15.23 3.62
C GLU A 40 4.32 14.51 4.96
N PHE A 41 4.92 13.33 5.12
CA PHE A 41 4.70 12.46 6.28
C PHE A 41 5.71 12.67 7.41
N LYS A 42 6.79 13.41 7.16
CA LYS A 42 7.81 13.83 8.13
C LYS A 42 8.33 12.65 8.95
N LYS A 43 8.30 12.76 10.28
CA LYS A 43 8.81 11.75 11.24
C LYS A 43 8.14 10.39 11.10
N THR A 44 6.90 10.36 10.62
CA THR A 44 6.08 9.15 10.53
C THR A 44 6.13 8.47 9.15
N THR A 45 7.01 8.92 8.25
CA THR A 45 7.11 8.38 6.88
C THR A 45 7.40 6.88 6.88
N HIS A 46 8.43 6.44 7.59
CA HIS A 46 8.81 5.02 7.65
C HIS A 46 7.70 4.16 8.26
N GLN A 47 7.11 4.62 9.37
CA GLN A 47 6.03 3.91 10.04
C GLN A 47 4.83 3.75 9.10
N SER A 48 4.36 4.82 8.46
CA SER A 48 3.21 4.75 7.56
C SER A 48 3.45 3.86 6.35
N LEU A 49 4.61 3.95 5.71
CA LEU A 49 4.92 3.09 4.58
C LEU A 49 4.98 1.62 5.00
N ASN A 50 5.60 1.33 6.15
CA ASN A 50 5.67 -0.03 6.67
C ASN A 50 4.28 -0.59 7.02
N GLU A 51 3.45 0.18 7.73
CA GLU A 51 2.08 -0.22 8.07
C GLU A 51 1.23 -0.46 6.82
N LEU A 52 1.36 0.39 5.79
CA LEU A 52 0.65 0.20 4.52
C LEU A 52 1.14 -1.03 3.74
N VAL A 53 2.44 -1.34 3.76
CA VAL A 53 2.98 -2.55 3.15
C VAL A 53 2.53 -3.81 3.88
N VAL A 54 2.57 -3.80 5.21
CA VAL A 54 2.10 -4.93 6.06
C VAL A 54 0.60 -5.14 5.91
N SER A 55 -0.17 -4.06 5.70
CA SER A 55 -1.61 -4.15 5.48
C SER A 55 -1.99 -4.54 4.06
N GLY A 56 -1.03 -4.64 3.14
CA GLY A 56 -1.27 -5.01 1.74
C GLY A 56 -1.77 -3.87 0.85
N TRP A 57 -1.69 -2.61 1.29
CA TRP A 57 -2.12 -1.43 0.53
C TRP A 57 -1.01 -0.86 -0.36
N LEU A 58 0.25 -1.19 -0.04
CA LEU A 58 1.42 -0.92 -0.87
C LEU A 58 2.19 -2.21 -1.15
N LEU A 59 2.73 -2.32 -2.35
CA LEU A 59 3.78 -3.28 -2.67
C LEU A 59 5.13 -2.59 -2.55
N LYS A 60 6.08 -3.25 -1.89
CA LYS A 60 7.48 -2.83 -1.83
C LYS A 60 8.29 -3.72 -2.76
N ASP A 61 8.97 -3.12 -3.73
CA ASP A 61 9.94 -3.84 -4.55
C ASP A 61 11.27 -3.92 -3.79
N THR A 62 11.80 -5.14 -3.66
CA THR A 62 13.06 -5.42 -2.96
C THR A 62 14.22 -5.67 -3.90
N ASN A 63 13.98 -5.70 -5.22
CA ASN A 63 15.02 -5.97 -6.22
C ASN A 63 15.82 -4.72 -6.60
N ASP A 64 15.35 -3.54 -6.21
CA ASP A 64 16.00 -2.27 -6.50
C ASP A 64 16.83 -1.79 -5.30
N SER A 65 18.04 -1.29 -5.59
CA SER A 65 18.95 -0.63 -4.66
C SER A 65 18.28 0.49 -3.85
N SER A 66 17.24 1.09 -4.44
CA SER A 66 16.36 2.08 -3.82
C SER A 66 15.02 1.40 -3.57
N ALA A 67 14.66 1.14 -2.31
CA ALA A 67 13.36 0.55 -1.98
C ALA A 67 12.22 1.37 -2.62
N SER A 68 11.58 0.80 -3.64
CA SER A 68 10.49 1.43 -4.39
C SER A 68 9.15 0.85 -3.98
N TYR A 69 8.11 1.66 -4.09
CA TYR A 69 6.77 1.35 -3.63
C TYR A 69 5.77 1.54 -4.78
N ARG A 70 4.80 0.65 -4.88
CA ARG A 70 3.62 0.76 -5.76
C ARG A 70 2.37 0.75 -4.91
N ALA A 71 1.47 1.70 -5.11
CA ALA A 71 0.17 1.68 -4.47
C ALA A 71 -0.79 0.74 -5.21
N LEU A 72 -1.53 -0.07 -4.46
CA LEU A 72 -2.66 -0.81 -5.03
C LEU A 72 -3.81 0.15 -5.28
N SER A 73 -4.59 -0.10 -6.31
CA SER A 73 -5.81 0.64 -6.59
C SER A 73 -6.89 0.35 -5.54
N PRO A 74 -7.80 1.30 -5.29
CA PRO A 74 -8.96 1.06 -4.44
C PRO A 74 -9.78 -0.15 -4.89
N GLN A 75 -9.88 -0.39 -6.21
CA GLN A 75 -10.57 -1.56 -6.74
C GLN A 75 -9.89 -2.86 -6.31
N GLU A 76 -8.57 -2.99 -6.53
CA GLU A 76 -7.80 -4.16 -6.08
C GLU A 76 -8.01 -4.39 -4.57
N ILE A 77 -7.89 -3.32 -3.78
CA ILE A 77 -8.04 -3.39 -2.31
C ILE A 77 -9.43 -3.91 -1.92
N MET A 78 -10.50 -3.39 -2.53
CA MET A 78 -11.87 -3.79 -2.24
C MET A 78 -12.16 -5.22 -2.69
N GLU A 79 -11.63 -5.65 -3.83
CA GLU A 79 -11.74 -7.03 -4.29
C GLU A 79 -11.11 -7.99 -3.28
N TYR A 80 -9.89 -7.69 -2.79
CA TYR A 80 -9.25 -8.52 -1.76
C TYR A 80 -10.01 -8.54 -0.44
N ILE A 81 -10.51 -7.40 0.04
CA ILE A 81 -11.32 -7.33 1.27
C ILE A 81 -12.59 -8.18 1.11
N TYR A 82 -13.26 -8.09 -0.04
CA TYR A 82 -14.44 -8.90 -0.34
C TYR A 82 -14.10 -10.40 -0.35
N PHE A 83 -13.02 -10.79 -1.03
CA PHE A 83 -12.59 -12.19 -1.08
C PHE A 83 -12.25 -12.76 0.29
N ASP A 84 -11.51 -12.01 1.11
CA ASP A 84 -11.15 -12.42 2.47
C ASP A 84 -12.38 -12.54 3.38
N SER A 85 -13.39 -11.67 3.20
CA SER A 85 -14.60 -11.66 4.04
C SER A 85 -15.67 -12.68 3.66
N PHE A 86 -15.76 -13.06 2.38
CA PHE A 86 -16.89 -13.86 1.87
C PHE A 86 -16.52 -15.23 1.27
N ILE A 87 -15.27 -15.47 0.90
CA ILE A 87 -14.84 -16.76 0.34
C ILE A 87 -14.06 -17.60 1.36
N LEU A 88 -13.37 -16.96 2.30
CA LEU A 88 -12.56 -17.62 3.34
C LEU A 88 -13.20 -17.64 4.73
N ALA A 89 -14.39 -17.01 4.88
CA ALA A 89 -15.23 -17.08 6.08
C ALA A 89 -16.16 -18.30 6.02
#